data_AF-A0A2E3SLJ5-F1
#
_entry.id   AF-A0A2E3SLJ5-F1
#
_cell.length_a   1.000
_cell.length_b   1.000
_cell.length_c   1.000
_cell.angle_alpha   90.00
_cell.angle_beta   90.00
_cell.angle_gamma   90.00
#
_symmetry.space_group_name_H-M   'P 1'
#
loop_
_entity.id
_entity.type
_entity.pdbx_description
1 polymer ?
#
loop_
_entity_poly.entity_id
_entity_poly.type
_entity_poly.pdbx_seq_one_letter_code
_entity_poly.pdbx_strand_id
1 'polypeptide(L)'
;MKKIFKFYNSYSKLPKSFYEKTIPRPVKDPTLIYVNEDLLNFLNLDAKFMKSIQAQSVFSGNRIPSGAEPISLAYAGHQFGHFVPVLGDGRAILLGEIYASDKTKKDVQLKGSGQTVFSRNGDGRAPLGAILREYLISEALHFLDIPSTRVLTVVNSGEYIKRQVLTKSGILTRISSGHVRV
;
A
#
# COMPACT_ATOMS: atom_id res chain seq x y z
N MET A 1 -5.19 -14.33 18.33
CA MET A 1 -4.08 -13.50 17.76
C MET A 1 -4.33 -12.04 18.06
N LYS A 2 -3.30 -11.29 18.47
CA LYS A 2 -3.40 -9.86 18.77
C LYS A 2 -3.80 -9.11 17.48
N LYS A 3 -4.86 -8.31 17.52
CA LYS A 3 -5.27 -7.46 16.39
C LYS A 3 -4.25 -6.32 16.28
N ILE A 4 -3.56 -6.25 15.15
CA ILE A 4 -2.54 -5.21 14.86
C ILE A 4 -3.23 -3.90 14.50
N PHE A 5 -4.27 -4.02 13.69
CA PHE A 5 -5.07 -2.91 13.21
C PHE A 5 -6.49 -3.04 13.77
N LYS A 6 -7.12 -1.89 14.00
CA LYS A 6 -8.57 -1.78 14.13
C LYS A 6 -9.10 -1.11 12.87
N PHE A 7 -9.49 -1.93 11.90
CA PHE A 7 -9.96 -1.45 10.59
C PHE A 7 -11.39 -0.90 10.63
N TYR A 8 -11.63 0.09 9.78
CA TYR A 8 -12.91 0.73 9.50
C TYR A 8 -13.08 0.84 7.98
N ASN A 9 -13.56 -0.22 7.35
CA ASN A 9 -13.66 -0.29 5.89
C ASN A 9 -14.91 0.48 5.43
N SER A 10 -14.82 1.79 5.32
CA SER A 10 -15.90 2.64 4.81
C SER A 10 -15.93 2.64 3.28
N TYR A 11 -14.78 2.55 2.62
CA TYR A 11 -14.71 2.52 1.15
C TYR A 11 -15.37 1.26 0.55
N SER A 12 -15.26 0.11 1.23
CA SER A 12 -15.92 -1.13 0.82
C SER A 12 -17.45 -1.10 0.94
N LYS A 13 -18.01 -0.08 1.60
CA LYS A 13 -19.47 0.13 1.70
C LYS A 13 -20.04 0.94 0.55
N LEU A 14 -19.19 1.52 -0.30
CA LEU A 14 -19.61 2.25 -1.50
C LEU A 14 -20.18 1.29 -2.56
N PRO A 15 -20.89 1.80 -3.58
CA PRO A 15 -21.33 0.96 -4.70
C PRO A 15 -20.17 0.21 -5.35
N LYS A 16 -20.45 -0.99 -5.86
CA LYS A 16 -19.43 -1.86 -6.48
C LYS A 16 -18.72 -1.23 -7.69
N SER A 17 -19.27 -0.18 -8.28
CA SER A 17 -18.60 0.56 -9.37
C SER A 17 -17.35 1.33 -8.94
N PHE A 18 -17.14 1.54 -7.63
CA PHE A 18 -16.02 2.32 -7.11
C PHE A 18 -14.76 1.49 -6.83
N TYR A 19 -14.90 0.17 -6.72
CA TYR A 19 -13.81 -0.70 -6.33
C TYR A 19 -14.05 -2.15 -6.75
N GLU A 20 -13.00 -2.94 -6.75
CA GLU A 20 -13.06 -4.39 -6.86
C GLU A 20 -12.45 -5.06 -5.63
N LYS A 21 -13.05 -6.15 -5.17
CA LYS A 21 -12.49 -6.94 -4.06
C LYS A 21 -11.23 -7.62 -4.56
N THR A 22 -10.09 -7.31 -3.95
CA THR A 22 -8.79 -7.76 -4.44
C THR A 22 -7.88 -8.14 -3.29
N ILE A 23 -7.46 -9.39 -3.26
CA ILE A 23 -6.48 -9.87 -2.28
C ILE A 23 -5.04 -9.67 -2.80
N PRO A 24 -4.08 -9.31 -1.93
CA PRO A 24 -2.68 -9.29 -2.31
C PRO A 24 -2.18 -10.64 -2.81
N ARG A 25 -1.23 -10.61 -3.75
CA ARG A 25 -0.52 -11.80 -4.21
C ARG A 25 0.74 -12.01 -3.37
N PRO A 26 0.87 -13.15 -2.66
CA PRO A 26 2.05 -13.44 -1.86
C PRO A 26 3.36 -13.34 -2.64
N VAL A 27 4.43 -13.09 -1.91
CA VAL A 27 5.82 -13.08 -2.39
C VAL A 27 6.63 -14.16 -1.68
N LYS A 28 7.73 -14.61 -2.31
CA LYS A 28 8.49 -15.79 -1.86
C LYS A 28 9.22 -15.61 -0.53
N ASP A 29 9.97 -14.52 -0.36
CA ASP A 29 10.88 -14.34 0.78
C ASP A 29 10.88 -12.88 1.25
N PRO A 30 9.78 -12.43 1.88
CA PRO A 30 9.62 -11.04 2.27
C PRO A 30 10.52 -10.66 3.44
N THR A 31 11.35 -9.64 3.26
CA THR A 31 12.12 -9.02 4.34
C THR A 31 11.68 -7.57 4.53
N LEU A 32 11.30 -7.20 5.75
CA LEU A 32 11.02 -5.81 6.11
C LEU A 32 12.35 -5.06 6.24
N ILE A 33 12.62 -4.14 5.31
CA ILE A 33 13.90 -3.42 5.24
C ILE A 33 13.84 -2.01 5.83
N TYR A 34 12.63 -1.48 6.05
CA TYR A 34 12.42 -0.20 6.70
C TYR A 34 11.05 -0.15 7.40
N VAL A 35 11.04 0.50 8.56
CA VAL A 35 9.84 0.84 9.34
C VAL A 35 9.97 2.29 9.78
N ASN A 36 8.93 3.08 9.53
CA ASN A 36 8.84 4.46 9.96
C ASN A 36 8.31 4.52 11.39
N GLU A 37 9.20 4.71 12.37
CA GLU A 37 8.84 4.67 13.80
C GLU A 37 7.93 5.84 14.21
N ASP A 38 8.15 7.04 13.67
CA ASP A 38 7.32 8.21 13.95
C ASP A 38 5.89 8.00 13.44
N LEU A 39 5.75 7.51 12.21
CA LEU A 39 4.45 7.22 11.63
C LEU A 39 3.77 6.03 12.33
N LEU A 40 4.54 5.03 12.76
CA LEU A 40 4.04 3.91 13.54
C LEU A 40 3.43 4.38 14.87
N ASN A 41 4.12 5.28 15.58
CA ASN A 41 3.63 5.87 16.82
C ASN A 41 2.38 6.71 16.58
N PHE A 42 2.38 7.54 15.53
CA PHE A 42 1.22 8.33 15.11
C PHE A 42 -0.01 7.45 14.79
N LEU A 43 0.19 6.26 14.23
CA LEU A 43 -0.87 5.30 13.93
C LEU A 43 -1.27 4.42 15.12
N ASN A 44 -0.69 4.63 16.31
CA ASN A 44 -0.87 3.80 17.50
C ASN A 44 -0.58 2.29 17.26
N LEU A 45 0.42 1.99 16.43
CA LEU A 45 0.82 0.60 16.14
C LEU A 45 1.95 0.15 17.07
N ASP A 46 1.96 -1.14 17.43
CA ASP A 46 2.91 -1.70 18.39
C ASP A 46 4.28 -1.93 17.73
N ALA A 47 5.32 -1.18 18.17
CA ALA A 47 6.68 -1.33 17.65
C ALA A 47 7.25 -2.74 17.83
N LYS A 48 6.85 -3.47 18.90
CA LYS A 48 7.29 -4.86 19.10
C LYS A 48 6.72 -5.80 18.05
N PHE A 49 5.51 -5.51 17.57
CA PHE A 49 4.90 -6.30 16.49
C PHE A 49 5.72 -6.21 15.21
N MET A 50 6.29 -5.05 14.88
CA MET A 50 7.05 -4.85 13.65
C MET A 50 8.30 -5.74 13.53
N LYS A 51 8.84 -6.20 14.66
CA LYS A 51 9.98 -7.12 14.70
C LYS A 51 9.59 -8.58 14.46
N SER A 52 8.29 -8.88 14.31
CA SER A 52 7.78 -10.24 14.17
C SER A 52 7.70 -10.70 12.71
N ILE A 53 7.78 -12.02 12.50
CA ILE A 53 7.54 -12.65 11.18
C ILE A 53 6.11 -12.37 10.69
N GLN A 54 5.17 -12.22 11.61
CA GLN A 54 3.79 -11.87 11.29
C GLN A 54 3.70 -10.47 10.68
N ALA A 55 4.50 -9.50 11.11
CA ALA A 55 4.55 -8.17 10.49
C ALA A 55 5.06 -8.26 9.06
N GLN A 56 6.17 -8.97 8.83
CA GLN A 56 6.70 -9.21 7.48
C GLN A 56 5.63 -9.81 6.57
N SER A 57 4.87 -10.79 7.07
CA SER A 57 3.79 -11.42 6.31
C SER A 57 2.63 -10.46 6.00
N VAL A 58 2.27 -9.57 6.92
CA VAL A 58 1.17 -8.60 6.72
C VAL A 58 1.58 -7.51 5.72
N PHE A 59 2.74 -6.89 5.92
CA PHE A 59 3.19 -5.76 5.09
C PHE A 59 3.72 -6.18 3.71
N SER A 60 4.01 -7.47 3.51
CA SER A 60 4.26 -8.06 2.20
C SER A 60 2.99 -8.48 1.45
N GLY A 61 1.83 -8.46 2.11
CA GLY A 61 0.59 -9.00 1.55
C GLY A 61 0.51 -10.53 1.57
N ASN A 62 1.49 -11.25 2.14
CA ASN A 62 1.40 -12.71 2.32
C ASN A 62 0.30 -13.11 3.30
N ARG A 63 -0.17 -12.18 4.13
CA ARG A 63 -1.23 -12.39 5.09
C ARG A 63 -2.16 -11.18 5.18
N ILE A 64 -3.45 -11.43 5.07
CA ILE A 64 -4.47 -10.41 5.32
C ILE A 64 -4.68 -10.28 6.84
N PRO A 65 -4.49 -9.09 7.44
CA PRO A 65 -4.73 -8.88 8.87
C PRO A 65 -6.22 -8.95 9.19
N SER A 66 -6.55 -9.37 10.42
CA SER A 66 -7.94 -9.49 10.87
C SER A 66 -8.70 -8.16 10.71
N GLY A 67 -9.88 -8.22 10.09
CA GLY A 67 -10.77 -7.07 9.90
C GLY A 67 -10.49 -6.21 8.67
N ALA A 68 -9.40 -6.47 7.93
CA ALA A 68 -9.18 -5.84 6.63
C ALA A 68 -10.21 -6.35 5.61
N GLU A 69 -10.63 -5.46 4.70
CA GLU A 69 -11.41 -5.78 3.52
C GLU A 69 -10.66 -5.28 2.28
N PRO A 70 -9.70 -6.08 1.78
CA PRO A 70 -8.81 -5.62 0.71
C PRO A 70 -9.57 -5.32 -0.60
N ILE A 71 -9.35 -4.12 -1.13
CA ILE A 71 -9.95 -3.65 -2.39
C ILE A 71 -8.92 -2.95 -3.26
N SER A 72 -9.17 -2.91 -4.57
CA SER A 72 -8.49 -2.06 -5.53
C SER A 72 -9.48 -1.03 -6.07
N LEU A 73 -9.14 0.26 -6.06
CA LEU A 73 -10.05 1.33 -6.44
C LEU A 73 -10.17 1.42 -7.97
N ALA A 74 -11.39 1.63 -8.47
CA ALA A 74 -11.65 1.98 -9.85
C ALA A 74 -11.54 3.50 -10.03
N TYR A 75 -10.85 3.93 -11.09
CA TYR A 75 -10.84 5.34 -11.50
C TYR A 75 -10.48 5.44 -12.99
N ALA A 76 -10.81 6.57 -13.61
CA ALA A 76 -10.40 6.96 -14.95
C ALA A 76 -9.41 8.12 -14.85
N GLY A 77 -8.98 8.68 -15.97
CA GLY A 77 -8.21 9.92 -15.94
C GLY A 77 -7.64 10.31 -17.29
N HIS A 78 -7.17 11.55 -17.40
CA HIS A 78 -6.45 12.02 -18.57
C HIS A 78 -4.97 11.67 -18.45
N GLN A 79 -4.43 10.88 -19.37
CA GLN A 79 -3.00 10.62 -19.48
C GLN A 79 -2.47 11.41 -20.67
N PHE A 80 -1.55 12.35 -20.42
CA PHE A 80 -0.96 13.20 -21.46
C PHE A 80 -2.01 13.91 -22.33
N GLY A 81 -3.07 14.44 -21.70
CA GLY A 81 -4.15 15.16 -22.38
C GLY A 81 -5.25 14.28 -23.00
N HIS A 82 -5.08 12.96 -23.04
CA HIS A 82 -6.07 12.03 -23.60
C HIS A 82 -6.85 11.32 -22.50
N PHE A 83 -8.18 11.29 -22.62
CA PHE A 83 -9.02 10.56 -21.68
C PHE A 83 -8.79 9.05 -21.79
N VAL A 84 -8.47 8.41 -20.67
CA VAL A 84 -8.38 6.97 -20.53
C VAL A 84 -9.56 6.51 -19.66
N PRO A 85 -10.56 5.82 -20.24
CA PRO A 85 -11.82 5.51 -19.55
C PRO A 85 -11.65 4.51 -18.41
N VAL A 86 -10.57 3.72 -18.42
CA VAL A 86 -10.31 2.71 -17.39
C VAL A 86 -8.84 2.74 -16.99
N LEU A 87 -8.58 3.22 -15.77
CA LEU A 87 -7.32 3.06 -15.06
C LEU A 87 -7.55 2.14 -13.85
N GLY A 88 -7.60 2.69 -12.64
CA GLY A 88 -7.73 1.95 -11.40
C GLY A 88 -6.38 1.58 -10.75
N ASP A 89 -6.47 1.05 -9.53
CA ASP A 89 -5.31 0.63 -8.75
C ASP A 89 -4.69 -0.65 -9.33
N GLY A 90 -3.91 -0.52 -10.40
CA GLY A 90 -3.33 -1.64 -11.13
C GLY A 90 -2.14 -2.35 -10.46
N ARG A 91 -1.67 -1.85 -9.31
CA ARG A 91 -0.61 -2.48 -8.51
C ARG A 91 -0.69 -2.09 -7.03
N ALA A 92 -1.86 -1.64 -6.60
CA ALA A 92 -2.08 -1.15 -5.26
C ALA A 92 -3.35 -1.78 -4.71
N ILE A 93 -3.35 -2.07 -3.42
CA ILE A 93 -4.47 -2.69 -2.73
C ILE A 93 -4.65 -1.96 -1.42
N LEU A 94 -5.81 -1.33 -1.24
CA LEU A 94 -6.22 -0.75 0.02
C LEU A 94 -6.64 -1.89 0.94
N LEU A 95 -5.93 -2.10 2.05
CA LEU A 95 -6.30 -3.11 3.04
C LEU A 95 -7.53 -2.69 3.84
N GLY A 96 -7.70 -1.38 4.01
CA GLY A 96 -8.75 -0.76 4.79
C GLY A 96 -8.26 0.56 5.36
N GLU A 97 -9.03 1.10 6.30
CA GLU A 97 -8.77 2.38 6.92
C GLU A 97 -8.64 2.21 8.44
N ILE A 98 -7.78 3.00 9.09
CA ILE A 98 -7.56 2.98 10.55
C ILE A 98 -7.66 4.39 11.12
N TYR A 99 -7.87 4.52 12.43
CA TYR A 99 -7.74 5.83 13.10
C TYR A 99 -6.32 6.02 13.63
N ALA A 100 -5.75 7.20 13.34
CA ALA A 100 -4.51 7.66 13.94
C ALA A 100 -4.74 8.29 15.33
N SER A 101 -3.67 8.69 16.01
CA SER A 101 -3.70 9.31 17.34
C SER A 101 -4.48 10.63 17.37
N ASP A 102 -4.50 11.36 16.25
CA ASP A 102 -5.29 12.58 16.06
C ASP A 102 -6.78 12.32 15.77
N LYS A 103 -7.22 11.06 15.87
CA LYS A 103 -8.60 10.61 15.56
C LYS A 103 -9.01 10.85 14.11
N THR A 104 -8.07 11.16 13.22
CA THR A 104 -8.32 11.19 11.78
C THR A 104 -8.19 9.79 11.21
N LYS A 105 -8.98 9.53 10.16
CA LYS A 105 -8.93 8.27 9.46
C LYS A 105 -7.81 8.27 8.42
N LYS A 106 -7.07 7.17 8.35
CA LYS A 106 -5.97 6.96 7.40
C LYS A 106 -6.16 5.67 6.63
N ASP A 107 -6.00 5.74 5.32
CA ASP A 107 -5.94 4.60 4.43
C ASP A 107 -4.63 3.83 4.63
N VAL A 108 -4.71 2.50 4.62
CA VAL A 108 -3.55 1.60 4.64
C VAL A 108 -3.47 0.86 3.31
N GLN A 109 -2.60 1.32 2.40
CA GLN A 109 -2.50 0.77 1.05
C GLN A 109 -1.16 0.07 0.82
N LEU A 110 -1.19 -1.18 0.37
CA LEU A 110 0.01 -1.88 -0.10
C LEU A 110 0.22 -1.61 -1.59
N LYS A 111 1.37 -1.06 -1.97
CA LYS A 111 1.76 -0.84 -3.38
C LYS A 111 2.87 -1.81 -3.78
N GLY A 112 2.69 -2.48 -4.92
CA GLY A 112 3.55 -3.57 -5.40
C GLY A 112 3.07 -4.97 -4.94
N SER A 113 1.91 -5.03 -4.31
CA SER A 113 1.36 -6.21 -3.64
C SER A 113 0.64 -7.19 -4.56
N GLY A 114 0.76 -7.04 -5.89
CA GLY A 114 0.26 -8.00 -6.87
C GLY A 114 -0.68 -7.40 -7.91
N GLN A 115 -1.08 -8.25 -8.86
CA GLN A 115 -2.02 -7.87 -9.91
C GLN A 115 -3.43 -7.70 -9.34
N THR A 116 -4.15 -6.75 -9.91
CA THR A 116 -5.57 -6.48 -9.71
C THR A 116 -6.25 -6.54 -11.08
N VAL A 117 -7.58 -6.46 -11.13
CA VAL A 117 -8.29 -6.36 -12.42
C VAL A 117 -7.90 -5.10 -13.21
N PHE A 118 -7.36 -4.09 -12.53
CA PHE A 118 -6.90 -2.82 -13.10
C PHE A 118 -5.43 -2.87 -13.58
N SER A 119 -4.75 -4.00 -13.44
CA SER A 119 -3.34 -4.13 -13.84
C SER A 119 -3.12 -4.00 -15.34
N ARG A 120 -4.15 -4.18 -16.16
CA ARG A 120 -4.04 -4.29 -17.63
C ARG A 120 -2.96 -5.33 -17.96
N ASN A 121 -1.94 -4.98 -18.72
CA ASN A 121 -0.82 -5.87 -19.07
C ASN A 121 0.33 -5.85 -18.04
N GLY A 122 0.18 -5.16 -16.91
CA GLY A 122 1.20 -5.06 -15.87
C GLY A 122 1.21 -6.27 -14.92
N ASP A 123 2.37 -6.58 -14.34
CA ASP A 123 2.54 -7.67 -13.36
C ASP A 123 2.10 -7.34 -11.93
N GLY A 124 1.61 -6.11 -11.68
CA GLY A 124 1.19 -5.66 -10.36
C GLY A 124 2.32 -5.52 -9.33
N ARG A 125 3.60 -5.65 -9.75
CA ARG A 125 4.78 -5.54 -8.90
C ARG A 125 5.48 -4.19 -9.09
N ALA A 126 6.29 -3.82 -8.11
CA ALA A 126 7.05 -2.57 -8.12
C ALA A 126 8.55 -2.83 -7.98
N PRO A 127 9.41 -2.21 -8.80
CA PRO A 127 10.85 -2.30 -8.59
C PRO A 127 11.23 -1.71 -7.23
N LEU A 128 12.10 -2.40 -6.48
CA LEU A 128 12.51 -1.99 -5.13
C LEU A 128 13.11 -0.57 -5.11
N GLY A 129 13.88 -0.20 -6.14
CA GLY A 129 14.41 1.16 -6.26
C GLY A 129 13.33 2.23 -6.46
N ALA A 130 12.21 1.91 -7.12
CA ALA A 130 11.09 2.84 -7.25
C ALA A 130 10.35 3.01 -5.91
N ILE A 131 10.21 1.92 -5.15
CA ILE A 131 9.64 1.92 -3.80
C ILE A 131 10.48 2.77 -2.84
N LEU A 132 11.80 2.59 -2.83
CA LEU A 132 12.71 3.36 -1.99
C LEU A 132 12.70 4.85 -2.33
N ARG A 133 12.66 5.22 -3.62
CA ARG A 133 12.53 6.62 -4.03
C ARG A 133 11.22 7.24 -3.56
N GLU A 134 10.12 6.51 -3.65
CA GLU A 134 8.84 7.01 -3.16
C GLU A 134 8.87 7.26 -1.65
N TYR A 135 9.43 6.33 -0.87
CA TYR A 135 9.66 6.53 0.56
C TYR A 135 10.45 7.82 0.82
N LEU A 136 11.63 7.95 0.22
CA LEU A 136 12.52 9.09 0.46
C LEU A 136 11.84 10.43 0.16
N ILE A 137 11.16 10.53 -0.99
CA ILE A 137 10.49 11.77 -1.39
C ILE A 137 9.27 12.04 -0.50
N SER A 138 8.47 11.03 -0.20
CA SER A 138 7.26 11.19 0.61
C SER A 138 7.56 11.72 2.01
N GLU A 139 8.61 11.17 2.64
CA GLU A 139 9.02 11.60 3.97
C GLU A 139 9.77 12.92 3.95
N ALA A 140 10.61 13.18 2.94
CA ALA A 140 11.25 14.49 2.77
C ALA A 140 10.21 15.61 2.63
N LEU A 141 9.17 15.41 1.81
CA LEU A 141 8.08 16.39 1.68
C LEU A 141 7.36 16.61 3.01
N HIS A 142 7.10 15.55 3.78
CA HIS A 142 6.50 15.69 5.10
C HIS A 142 7.34 16.54 6.06
N PHE A 143 8.65 16.30 6.13
CA PHE A 143 9.55 17.06 7.00
C PHE A 143 9.80 18.51 6.51
N LEU A 144 9.43 18.81 5.27
CA LEU A 144 9.40 20.16 4.72
C LEU A 144 8.02 20.84 4.89
N ASP A 145 7.11 20.23 5.66
CA ASP A 145 5.73 20.68 5.86
C ASP A 145 4.91 20.78 4.55
N ILE A 146 5.27 20.00 3.54
CA ILE A 146 4.54 19.90 2.27
C ILE A 146 3.57 18.71 2.35
N PRO A 147 2.26 18.91 2.14
CA PRO A 147 1.29 17.84 2.16
C PRO A 147 1.66 16.71 1.19
N SER A 148 1.84 15.50 1.74
CA SER A 148 2.21 14.31 1.00
C SER A 148 1.60 13.07 1.64
N THR A 149 1.43 12.01 0.85
CA THR A 149 1.26 10.67 1.42
C THR A 149 2.51 10.29 2.21
N ARG A 150 2.35 9.37 3.14
CA ARG A 150 3.44 8.90 4.02
C ARG A 150 3.73 7.43 3.77
N VAL A 151 4.94 6.98 4.08
CA VAL A 151 5.34 5.57 3.95
C VAL A 151 5.64 4.96 5.31
N LEU A 152 4.87 3.93 5.68
CA LEU A 152 5.01 3.23 6.96
C LEU A 152 6.08 2.13 6.89
N THR A 153 6.12 1.36 5.81
CA THR A 153 7.06 0.25 5.67
C THR A 153 7.59 0.13 4.26
N VAL A 154 8.81 -0.40 4.13
CA VAL A 154 9.33 -0.96 2.89
C VAL A 154 9.71 -2.42 3.10
N VAL A 155 9.28 -3.26 2.16
CA VAL A 155 9.55 -4.69 2.13
C VAL A 155 10.30 -5.02 0.84
N ASN A 156 11.41 -5.75 0.96
CA ASN A 156 12.00 -6.49 -0.15
C ASN A 156 11.23 -7.80 -0.30
N SER A 157 10.72 -8.09 -1.49
CA SER A 157 9.88 -9.27 -1.73
C SER A 157 10.64 -10.60 -1.84
N GLY A 158 11.97 -10.54 -2.01
CA GLY A 158 12.79 -11.71 -2.35
C GLY A 158 12.63 -12.15 -3.82
N GLU A 159 11.83 -11.42 -4.61
CA GLU A 159 11.57 -11.73 -6.02
C GLU A 159 12.31 -10.79 -6.96
N TYR A 160 12.64 -11.29 -8.14
CA TYR A 160 13.08 -10.48 -9.28
C TYR A 160 11.94 -10.33 -10.29
N ILE A 161 11.81 -9.14 -10.87
CA ILE A 161 10.82 -8.81 -11.89
C ILE A 161 11.51 -8.26 -13.14
N LYS A 162 10.94 -8.56 -14.30
CA LYS A 162 11.46 -8.09 -15.59
C LYS A 162 11.02 -6.66 -15.86
N ARG A 163 11.97 -5.76 -16.05
CA ARG A 163 11.76 -4.42 -16.64
C ARG A 163 12.69 -4.32 -17.86
N GLN A 164 13.32 -3.17 -18.10
CA GLN A 164 14.44 -3.10 -19.04
C GLN A 164 15.59 -4.03 -18.59
N VAL A 165 15.83 -4.12 -17.28
CA VAL A 165 16.73 -5.09 -16.65
C VAL A 165 16.00 -5.89 -15.58
N LEU A 166 16.53 -7.07 -15.25
CA LEU A 166 16.02 -7.87 -14.14
C LEU A 166 16.27 -7.12 -12.82
N THR A 167 15.22 -6.79 -12.09
CA THR A 167 15.30 -5.91 -10.91
C THR A 167 14.61 -6.57 -9.70
N LYS A 168 15.13 -6.36 -8.49
CA LYS A 168 14.44 -6.78 -7.27
C LYS A 168 13.07 -6.09 -7.14
N SER A 169 12.06 -6.82 -6.68
CA SER A 169 10.72 -6.31 -6.40
C SER A 169 10.58 -5.90 -4.94
N GLY A 170 9.83 -4.83 -4.69
CA GLY A 170 9.52 -4.34 -3.35
C GLY A 170 8.05 -4.00 -3.18
N ILE A 171 7.64 -3.89 -1.92
CA ILE A 171 6.30 -3.49 -1.51
C ILE A 171 6.44 -2.34 -0.51
N LEU A 172 5.60 -1.32 -0.63
CA LEU A 172 5.48 -0.29 0.42
C LEU A 172 4.08 -0.29 1.01
N THR A 173 4.00 0.12 2.26
CA THR A 173 2.74 0.47 2.91
C THR A 173 2.59 1.98 2.91
N ARG A 174 1.72 2.48 2.05
CA ARG A 174 1.38 3.89 1.95
C ARG A 174 0.25 4.23 2.91
N ILE A 175 0.39 5.37 3.57
CA ILE A 175 -0.58 5.94 4.50
C ILE A 175 -1.04 7.29 3.93
N SER A 176 -2.35 7.50 3.85
CA SER A 176 -2.95 8.73 3.29
C SER A 176 -4.26 9.06 4.00
N SER A 177 -4.74 10.31 3.91
CA SER A 177 -6.12 10.67 4.27
C SER A 177 -7.17 10.13 3.29
N GLY A 178 -6.73 9.72 2.11
CA GLY A 178 -7.56 9.09 1.08
C GLY A 178 -6.78 8.78 -0.20
N HIS A 179 -7.31 7.89 -1.04
CA HIS A 179 -6.77 7.56 -2.36
C HIS A 179 -7.72 7.92 -3.53
N VAL A 180 -8.74 8.75 -3.27
CA VAL A 180 -9.58 9.36 -4.31
C VAL A 180 -8.73 10.32 -5.15
N ARG A 181 -9.00 10.39 -6.46
CA ARG A 181 -8.25 11.17 -7.45
C ARG A 181 -9.23 11.94 -8.34
N VAL A 182 -8.74 13.01 -8.98
CA VAL A 182 -9.48 13.85 -9.95
C VAL A 182 -9.70 13.11 -11.27
#